data_AF-A0A5D6Y4V8-F1
#
_entry.id   AF-A0A5D6Y4V8-F1
#
_cell.length_a   1.000
_cell.length_b   1.000
_cell.length_c   1.000
_cell.angle_alpha   90.00
_cell.angle_beta   90.00
_cell.angle_gamma   90.00
#
_symmetry.space_group_name_H-M   'P 1'
#
loop_
_entity.id
_entity.type
_entity.pdbx_description
1 polymer ?
#
loop_
_entity_poly.entity_id
_entity_poly.type
_entity_poly.pdbx_seq_one_letter_code
_entity_poly.pdbx_strand_id
1 'polypeptide(L)'
;MQKLLSTLLVLVLAPLAVLAQNKYPIVLVHGFSGWGRDELLGLKYWGGIQGDLQEQLKAQGYTVYTAAVGPFSSNWDRACE
;
A
#
# COMPACT_ATOMS: atom_id res chain seq x y z
N MET A 1 -35.97 17.15 -23.48
CA MET A 1 -36.06 16.76 -22.05
C MET A 1 -35.39 15.43 -21.74
N GLN A 2 -35.64 14.33 -22.45
CA GLN A 2 -34.99 13.02 -22.18
C GLN A 2 -33.46 13.05 -22.18
N LYS A 3 -32.82 13.74 -23.13
CA LYS A 3 -31.35 13.90 -23.17
C LYS A 3 -30.81 14.68 -21.96
N LEU A 4 -31.55 15.69 -21.50
CA LEU A 4 -31.18 16.49 -20.32
C LEU A 4 -31.31 15.65 -19.04
N LEU A 5 -32.39 14.87 -18.93
CA LEU A 5 -32.66 13.98 -17.79
C LEU A 5 -31.62 12.85 -17.70
N SER A 6 -31.24 12.25 -18.84
CA SER A 6 -30.20 11.21 -18.89
C SER A 6 -28.81 11.75 -18.62
N THR A 7 -28.48 12.98 -19.07
CA THR A 7 -27.19 13.62 -18.74
C THR A 7 -27.09 13.95 -17.24
N LEU A 8 -28.17 14.44 -16.64
CA LEU A 8 -28.22 14.68 -15.18
C LEU A 8 -28.06 13.38 -14.38
N LEU A 9 -28.70 12.29 -14.83
CA LEU A 9 -28.60 10.98 -14.19
C LEU A 9 -27.18 10.41 -14.24
N VAL A 10 -26.45 10.61 -15.35
CA VAL A 10 -25.03 10.21 -15.48
C VAL A 10 -24.12 11.02 -14.56
N LEU A 11 -24.38 12.32 -14.37
CA LEU A 11 -23.62 13.17 -13.45
C LEU A 11 -23.87 12.82 -11.97
N VAL A 12 -25.10 12.43 -11.62
CA VAL A 12 -25.45 11.98 -10.25
C VAL A 12 -24.89 10.59 -9.94
N LEU A 13 -24.75 9.73 -10.95
CA LEU A 13 -24.16 8.39 -10.82
C LEU A 13 -22.64 8.38 -11.01
N ALA A 14 -22.02 9.51 -11.36
CA ALA A 14 -20.58 9.61 -11.44
C ALA A 14 -20.00 9.45 -10.03
N PRO A 15 -19.11 8.47 -9.78
CA PRO A 15 -18.50 8.33 -8.48
C PRO A 15 -17.74 9.64 -8.18
N LEU A 16 -18.10 10.29 -7.08
CA LEU A 16 -17.28 11.34 -6.51
C LEU A 16 -15.89 10.74 -6.31
N ALA A 17 -14.92 11.19 -7.09
CA ALA A 17 -13.55 10.75 -6.95
C ALA A 17 -13.10 11.12 -5.54
N VAL A 18 -13.00 10.13 -4.65
CA VAL A 18 -12.45 10.33 -3.31
C VAL A 18 -10.95 10.46 -3.49
N LEU A 19 -10.47 11.70 -3.45
CA LEU A 19 -9.05 12.00 -3.52
C LEU A 19 -8.43 11.90 -2.12
N ALA A 20 -7.26 11.28 -2.04
CA ALA A 20 -6.48 11.32 -0.82
C ALA A 20 -6.13 12.77 -0.47
N GLN A 21 -6.28 13.14 0.80
CA GLN A 21 -5.98 14.49 1.28
C GLN A 21 -4.47 14.77 1.37
N ASN A 22 -3.62 13.73 1.28
CA ASN A 22 -2.18 13.84 1.38
C ASN A 22 -1.45 12.91 0.39
N LYS A 23 -0.14 13.09 0.30
CA LYS A 23 0.78 12.27 -0.50
C LYS A 23 1.90 11.68 0.37
N TYR A 24 1.62 11.40 1.64
CA TYR A 24 2.63 10.85 2.53
C TYR A 24 3.06 9.46 2.07
N PRO A 25 4.34 9.10 2.27
CA PRO A 25 4.81 7.78 1.90
C PRO A 25 4.19 6.71 2.80
N ILE A 26 4.04 5.50 2.25
CA ILE A 26 3.67 4.30 3.00
C ILE A 26 4.97 3.60 3.40
N VAL A 27 5.10 3.25 4.68
CA VAL A 27 6.19 2.40 5.18
C VAL A 27 5.58 1.11 5.68
N LEU A 28 5.91 0.00 5.02
CA LEU A 28 5.47 -1.34 5.41
C LEU A 28 6.45 -1.92 6.43
N VAL A 29 5.95 -2.24 7.63
CA VAL A 29 6.76 -2.78 8.75
C VAL A 29 6.24 -4.16 9.11
N HIS A 30 7.06 -5.19 8.95
CA HIS A 30 6.65 -6.57 9.22
C HIS A 30 6.47 -6.85 10.72
N GLY A 31 5.73 -7.90 11.06
CA GLY A 31 5.51 -8.33 12.45
C GLY A 31 6.59 -9.26 13.00
N PHE A 32 6.18 -10.16 13.88
CA PHE A 32 6.98 -11.31 14.33
C PHE A 32 7.31 -12.22 13.14
N SER A 33 8.51 -12.81 13.13
CA SER A 33 9.02 -13.70 12.07
C SER A 33 8.95 -13.12 10.64
N GLY A 34 9.02 -11.79 10.49
CA GLY A 34 9.14 -11.17 9.18
C GLY A 34 10.59 -10.99 8.74
N TRP A 35 10.78 -10.57 7.49
CA TRP A 35 12.08 -10.46 6.85
C TRP A 35 12.11 -9.32 5.84
N GLY A 36 13.31 -8.83 5.55
CA GLY A 36 13.60 -7.78 4.59
C GLY A 36 13.45 -8.21 3.14
N ARG A 37 13.48 -7.24 2.22
CA ARG A 37 13.24 -7.47 0.78
C ARG A 37 14.30 -8.35 0.11
N ASP A 38 15.52 -8.33 0.64
CA ASP A 38 16.70 -9.04 0.11
C ASP A 38 16.96 -10.37 0.84
N GLU A 39 16.09 -10.74 1.78
CA GLU A 39 16.14 -11.98 2.55
C GLU A 39 15.25 -13.08 1.90
N LEU A 40 15.30 -14.30 2.45
CA LEU A 40 14.57 -15.49 1.95
C LEU A 40 14.64 -15.68 0.42
N LEU A 41 15.83 -15.57 -0.15
CA LEU A 41 16.07 -15.71 -1.59
C LEU A 41 15.21 -14.75 -2.44
N GLY A 42 14.87 -13.58 -1.89
CA GLY A 42 14.07 -12.57 -2.55
C GLY A 42 12.55 -12.79 -2.47
N LEU A 43 12.06 -13.77 -1.70
CA LEU A 43 10.63 -13.87 -1.42
C LEU A 43 10.18 -12.68 -0.58
N LYS A 44 9.16 -11.94 -1.03
CA LYS A 44 8.73 -10.72 -0.35
C LYS A 44 7.76 -11.04 0.79
N TYR A 45 8.06 -10.59 2.00
CA TYR A 45 7.11 -10.70 3.12
C TYR A 45 5.77 -10.04 2.78
N TRP A 46 5.83 -8.83 2.22
CA TRP A 46 4.68 -8.10 1.71
C TRP A 46 4.33 -8.54 0.29
N GLY A 47 3.61 -9.64 0.18
CA GLY A 47 3.05 -10.15 -1.08
C GLY A 47 3.24 -11.64 -1.27
N GLY A 48 4.25 -12.25 -0.65
CA GLY A 48 4.48 -13.70 -0.65
C GLY A 48 4.38 -14.30 -2.06
N ILE A 49 3.50 -15.29 -2.22
CA ILE A 49 3.24 -15.96 -3.50
C ILE A 49 2.43 -15.10 -4.49
N GLN A 50 1.80 -14.02 -4.03
CA GLN A 50 0.97 -13.13 -4.84
C GLN A 50 1.78 -12.00 -5.50
N GLY A 51 3.09 -11.91 -5.21
CA GLY A 51 4.01 -10.97 -5.82
C GLY A 51 4.64 -10.00 -4.83
N ASP A 52 4.85 -8.76 -5.26
CA ASP A 52 5.52 -7.70 -4.49
C ASP A 52 4.56 -6.52 -4.29
N LEU A 53 3.97 -6.42 -3.10
CA LEU A 53 2.98 -5.38 -2.78
C LEU A 53 3.57 -3.98 -2.87
N GLN A 54 4.83 -3.79 -2.49
CA GLN A 54 5.49 -2.49 -2.59
C GLN A 54 5.52 -2.01 -4.03
N GLU A 55 5.97 -2.86 -4.95
CA GLU A 55 6.09 -2.50 -6.36
C GLU A 55 4.71 -2.37 -7.03
N GLN A 56 3.73 -3.17 -6.62
CA GLN A 56 2.33 -3.01 -7.06
C GLN A 56 1.73 -1.66 -6.66
N LEU A 57 2.01 -1.18 -5.45
CA LEU A 57 1.55 0.13 -4.99
C LEU A 57 2.32 1.27 -5.66
N LYS A 58 3.64 1.12 -5.88
CA LYS A 58 4.43 2.09 -6.64
C LYS A 58 3.93 2.25 -8.07
N ALA A 59 3.56 1.15 -8.73
CA ALA A 59 2.98 1.17 -10.08
C ALA A 59 1.65 1.95 -10.14
N GLN A 60 0.95 2.09 -9.01
CA GLN A 60 -0.27 2.89 -8.88
C GLN A 60 0.00 4.36 -8.50
N GLY A 61 1.26 4.77 -8.36
CA GLY A 61 1.65 6.14 -8.07
C GLY A 61 1.87 6.48 -6.60
N TYR A 62 1.86 5.48 -5.70
CA TYR A 62 2.18 5.70 -4.29
C TYR A 62 3.69 5.68 -4.04
N THR A 63 4.18 6.51 -3.13
CA THR A 63 5.55 6.38 -2.61
C THR A 63 5.55 5.35 -1.50
N VAL A 64 6.24 4.22 -1.69
CA VAL A 64 6.19 3.08 -0.74
C VAL A 64 7.59 2.55 -0.44
N TYR A 65 7.84 2.27 0.82
CA TYR A 65 9.05 1.65 1.36
C TYR A 65 8.72 0.43 2.21
N THR A 66 9.70 -0.43 2.44
CA THR A 66 9.63 -1.57 3.36
C THR A 66 10.75 -1.42 4.37
N ALA A 67 10.40 -1.35 5.66
CA ALA A 67 11.38 -1.42 6.75
C ALA A 67 11.57 -2.88 7.18
N ALA A 68 12.81 -3.24 7.52
CA ALA A 68 13.16 -4.52 8.10
C ALA A 68 13.67 -4.28 9.52
N VAL A 69 13.05 -4.94 10.49
CA VAL A 69 13.36 -4.82 11.93
C VAL A 69 13.54 -6.22 12.54
N GLY A 70 14.01 -6.32 13.77
CA GLY A 70 14.25 -7.59 14.45
C GLY A 70 12.98 -8.45 14.53
N PRO A 71 12.95 -9.66 13.91
CA PRO A 71 11.76 -10.51 13.91
C PRO A 71 11.44 -11.11 15.29
N PHE A 72 12.43 -11.14 16.18
CA PHE A 72 12.35 -11.69 17.54
C PHE A 72 12.76 -10.66 18.61
N SER A 73 13.02 -9.42 18.22
CA SER A 73 13.37 -8.33 19.13
C SER A 73 12.14 -7.81 19.87
N SER A 74 12.38 -7.08 20.98
CA SER A 74 11.30 -6.41 21.70
C SER A 74 10.65 -5.32 20.83
N ASN A 75 9.41 -4.93 21.14
CA ASN A 75 8.79 -3.79 20.46
C ASN A 75 9.57 -2.48 20.67
N TRP A 76 10.26 -2.34 21.81
CA TRP A 76 11.11 -1.18 22.08
C TRP A 76 12.27 -1.14 21.10
N ASP A 77 13.03 -2.22 21.00
CA ASP A 77 14.20 -2.29 20.11
C ASP A 77 13.78 -2.09 18.65
N ARG A 78 12.71 -2.74 18.21
CA ARG A 78 12.14 -2.60 16.85
C ARG A 78 11.67 -1.19 16.51
N ALA A 79 11.32 -0.38 17.50
CA ALA A 79 10.94 1.01 17.28
C ALA A 79 12.17 1.94 17.19
N CYS A 80 13.32 1.51 17.70
CA CYS A 80 14.58 2.24 17.61
C CYS A 80 15.36 1.95 16.31
N GLU A 81 15.21 0.73 15.77
CA GLU A 81 15.75 0.30 14.46
C GLU A 81 15.13 1.09 13.29
#